data_AF-A0A521HZK0-F1
#
_entry.id   AF-A0A521HZK0-F1
#
_cell.length_a   1.000
_cell.length_b   1.000
_cell.length_c   1.000
_cell.angle_alpha   90.00
_cell.angle_beta   90.00
_cell.angle_gamma   90.00
#
_symmetry.space_group_name_H-M   'P 1'
#
loop_
_entity.id
_entity.type
_entity.pdbx_description
1 polymer ?
#
loop_
_entity_poly.entity_id
_entity_poly.type
_entity_poly.pdbx_seq_one_letter_code
_entity_poly.pdbx_strand_id
1 'polypeptide(L)'
;MATPTELSVLLRLYTGKQNSPSISLIDFTDYLQKYARHYLQEAPDLAQWLEDTQTTVLKELDRLSNEGRAVLTTDQKGHRYIFVPQFYIDRFTSRYREIEERTEVPFPLPSELPSLFPSALLRQVYITTDFTDVMEDAERATGVLYQLMFPDETSPLLYPGTLPPARLLELALAKIRLFLRKDESRDYIQKRIMMANPGKEITIKNYLTQFQTRPSDSLDAFRHSGEAFIFWSYLCSFIRQDYAKKNEKTPEETALMQSVFIVEYLNNYYKNKVQQELQCETALKNLELAFQKPPYFFDMDAILRFTDSRGIPLLGQYKNTDLENFIKSKTGNPESHSLPELLAFRSRTNVRYFLLKEKVYPMIVRLCNESRKSVKEAITKEWHSLLLKFRQDEAMNNQAAFEKKLEALCSEQSPILHAVLNASFIPLLAMETPSQ
;
A
#
# COMPACT_ATOMS: atom_id res chain seq x y z
N MET A 1 30.57 9.96 19.46
CA MET A 1 30.13 10.08 18.05
C MET A 1 31.39 10.11 17.21
N ALA A 2 31.44 9.38 16.10
CA ALA A 2 32.62 9.38 15.22
C ALA A 2 32.88 10.79 14.68
N THR A 3 34.15 11.21 14.66
CA THR A 3 34.54 12.54 14.19
C THR A 3 34.35 12.61 12.67
N PRO A 4 33.51 13.52 12.14
CA PRO A 4 33.14 13.52 10.73
C PRO A 4 34.34 13.84 9.83
N THR A 5 34.58 12.96 8.85
CA THR A 5 35.70 13.05 7.90
C THR A 5 35.25 13.43 6.49
N GLU A 6 33.99 13.16 6.13
CA GLU A 6 33.44 13.43 4.80
C GLU A 6 33.19 14.92 4.54
N LEU A 7 33.62 15.41 3.37
CA LEU A 7 33.48 16.82 2.95
C LEU A 7 32.03 17.31 3.01
N SER A 8 31.06 16.49 2.58
CA SER A 8 29.64 16.87 2.59
C SER A 8 29.09 17.10 4.00
N VAL A 9 29.57 16.34 4.99
CA VAL A 9 29.15 16.49 6.39
C VAL A 9 29.81 17.74 6.99
N LEU A 10 31.07 17.97 6.66
CA LEU A 10 31.83 19.16 7.09
C LEU A 10 31.27 20.45 6.51
N LEU A 11 30.86 20.44 5.24
CA LEU A 11 30.13 21.54 4.60
C LEU A 11 28.82 21.84 5.35
N ARG A 12 28.00 20.81 5.63
CA ARG A 12 26.75 20.95 6.38
C ARG A 12 26.97 21.55 7.78
N LEU A 13 27.99 21.07 8.50
CA LEU A 13 28.38 21.60 9.81
C LEU A 13 28.78 23.07 9.74
N TYR A 14 29.57 23.44 8.73
CA TYR A 14 30.03 24.81 8.56
C TYR A 14 28.89 25.76 8.15
N THR A 15 28.01 25.34 7.24
CA THR A 15 26.81 26.12 6.86
C THR A 15 25.85 26.30 8.02
N GLY A 16 25.72 25.29 8.89
CA GLY A 16 24.93 25.38 10.12
C GLY A 16 25.53 26.38 11.12
N LYS A 17 26.85 26.39 11.30
CA LYS A 17 27.55 27.35 12.17
C LYS A 17 27.45 28.79 11.68
N GLN A 18 27.63 28.99 10.38
CA GLN A 18 27.54 30.32 9.75
C GLN A 18 26.10 30.78 9.52
N ASN A 19 25.12 29.87 9.68
CA ASN A 19 23.73 30.08 9.31
C ASN A 19 23.56 30.67 7.89
N SER A 20 24.40 30.20 6.95
CA SER A 20 24.43 30.68 5.56
C SER A 20 24.50 29.50 4.59
N PRO A 21 23.68 29.48 3.52
CA PRO A 21 23.72 28.45 2.49
C PRO A 21 24.89 28.62 1.51
N SER A 22 25.46 29.83 1.42
CA SER A 22 26.60 30.16 0.57
C SER A 22 27.81 30.49 1.44
N ILE A 23 28.91 29.82 1.18
CA ILE A 23 30.15 29.96 1.96
C ILE A 23 31.32 30.29 1.03
N SER A 24 32.25 31.14 1.48
CA SER A 24 33.48 31.43 0.76
C SER A 24 34.35 30.17 0.69
N LEU A 25 34.85 29.84 -0.51
CA LEU A 25 35.73 28.68 -0.69
C LEU A 25 36.99 28.81 0.18
N ILE A 26 37.57 30.02 0.24
CA ILE A 26 38.81 30.30 0.99
C ILE A 26 38.57 30.13 2.50
N ASP A 27 37.50 30.74 3.02
CA ASP A 27 37.18 30.68 4.46
C ASP A 27 36.86 29.25 4.89
N PHE A 28 36.21 28.48 4.01
CA PHE A 28 35.92 27.08 4.26
C PHE A 28 37.17 26.21 4.22
N THR A 29 38.11 26.43 3.28
CA THR A 29 39.39 25.69 3.25
C THR A 29 40.22 25.96 4.49
N ASP A 30 40.26 27.20 4.98
CA ASP A 30 40.96 27.55 6.22
C ASP A 30 40.32 26.89 7.45
N TYR A 31 38.99 26.88 7.51
CA TYR A 31 38.24 26.15 8.53
C TYR A 31 38.56 24.66 8.49
N LEU A 32 38.58 24.05 7.31
CA LEU A 32 38.81 22.63 7.10
C LEU A 32 40.23 22.23 7.55
N GLN A 33 41.25 23.03 7.25
CA GLN A 33 42.61 22.81 7.73
C GLN A 33 42.70 22.88 9.26
N LYS A 34 42.06 23.88 9.88
CA LYS A 34 42.03 24.02 11.35
C LYS A 34 41.30 22.84 12.01
N TYR A 35 40.17 22.43 11.43
CA TYR A 35 39.40 21.28 11.89
C TYR A 35 40.22 19.99 11.77
N ALA A 36 40.85 19.74 10.62
CA ALA A 36 41.68 18.58 10.38
C ALA A 36 42.86 18.50 11.36
N ARG A 37 43.57 19.61 11.63
CA ARG A 37 44.67 19.65 12.60
C ARG A 37 44.22 19.33 14.02
N HIS A 38 43.05 19.82 14.42
CA HIS A 38 42.53 19.62 15.77
C HIS A 38 42.11 18.17 16.01
N TYR A 39 41.53 17.51 15.01
CA TYR A 39 40.93 16.17 15.15
C TYR A 39 41.75 15.04 14.52
N LEU A 40 42.97 15.33 14.03
CA LEU A 40 43.82 14.35 13.33
C LEU A 40 44.13 13.09 14.16
N GLN A 41 44.27 13.25 15.48
CA GLN A 41 44.55 12.14 16.39
C GLN A 41 43.35 11.19 16.56
N GLU A 42 42.13 11.72 16.42
CA GLU A 42 40.90 10.94 16.54
C GLU A 42 40.46 10.34 15.19
N ALA A 43 40.73 11.02 14.08
CA ALA A 43 40.34 10.62 12.74
C ALA A 43 41.51 10.82 11.75
N PRO A 44 42.30 9.75 11.47
CA PRO A 44 43.46 9.82 10.58
C PRO A 44 43.11 10.25 9.14
N ASP A 45 41.89 9.94 8.68
CA ASP A 45 41.39 10.27 7.34
C ASP A 45 41.32 11.78 7.07
N LEU A 46 41.38 12.62 8.11
CA LEU A 46 41.46 14.07 7.97
C LEU A 46 42.82 14.56 7.43
N ALA A 47 43.84 13.70 7.40
CA ALA A 47 45.17 14.02 6.85
C ALA A 47 45.10 14.51 5.40
N GLN A 48 44.15 13.99 4.61
CA GLN A 48 43.94 14.39 3.21
C GLN A 48 43.62 15.89 3.03
N TRP A 49 43.17 16.56 4.10
CA TRP A 49 42.81 17.97 4.10
C TRP A 49 43.95 18.89 4.55
N LEU A 50 45.13 18.37 4.91
CA LEU A 50 46.26 19.15 5.43
C LEU A 50 47.25 19.59 4.35
N GLU A 51 47.41 18.80 3.28
CA GLU A 51 48.27 19.09 2.13
C GLU A 51 47.41 19.35 0.89
N ASP A 52 47.72 20.40 0.12
CA ASP A 52 46.99 20.82 -1.10
C ASP A 52 45.46 20.91 -0.94
N THR A 53 45.01 21.38 0.24
CA THR A 53 43.59 21.39 0.65
C THR A 53 42.67 22.00 -0.42
N GLN A 54 43.07 23.10 -1.05
CA GLN A 54 42.23 23.79 -2.03
C GLN A 54 42.00 22.94 -3.29
N THR A 55 43.04 22.27 -3.80
CA THR A 55 42.94 21.41 -4.98
C THR A 55 42.13 20.15 -4.68
N THR A 56 42.33 19.54 -3.51
CA THR A 56 41.58 18.36 -3.06
C THR A 56 40.11 18.69 -2.82
N VAL A 57 39.82 19.83 -2.16
CA VAL A 57 38.46 20.33 -1.96
C VAL A 57 37.77 20.61 -3.29
N LEU A 58 38.45 21.22 -4.26
CA LEU A 58 37.87 21.46 -5.59
C LEU A 58 37.49 20.16 -6.31
N LYS A 59 38.36 19.13 -6.28
CA LYS A 59 38.05 17.82 -6.89
C LYS A 59 36.83 17.15 -6.25
N GLU A 60 36.74 17.18 -4.93
CA GLU A 60 35.58 16.62 -4.22
C GLU A 60 34.32 17.48 -4.38
N LEU A 61 34.45 18.80 -4.51
CA LEU A 61 33.33 19.68 -4.85
C LEU A 61 32.80 19.40 -6.26
N ASP A 62 33.66 19.11 -7.25
CA ASP A 62 33.23 18.69 -8.58
C ASP A 62 32.41 17.39 -8.52
N ARG A 63 32.86 16.41 -7.71
CA ARG A 63 32.09 15.19 -7.46
C ARG A 63 30.74 15.48 -6.81
N LEU A 64 30.72 16.29 -5.73
CA LEU A 64 29.50 16.68 -5.05
C LEU A 64 28.58 17.53 -5.94
N SER A 65 29.14 18.27 -6.90
CA SER A 65 28.37 19.05 -7.86
C SER A 65 27.67 18.17 -8.89
N ASN A 66 28.33 17.12 -9.37
CA ASN A 66 27.71 16.09 -10.21
C ASN A 66 26.56 15.37 -9.47
N GLU A 67 26.66 15.21 -8.15
CA GLU A 67 25.59 14.67 -7.29
C GLU A 67 24.52 15.71 -6.91
N GLY A 68 24.68 16.99 -7.30
CA GLY A 68 23.78 18.09 -6.96
C GLY A 68 23.86 18.57 -5.50
N ARG A 69 24.82 18.07 -4.71
CA ARG A 69 24.95 18.34 -3.27
C ARG A 69 25.70 19.64 -2.95
N ALA A 70 26.41 20.20 -3.92
CA ALA A 70 27.06 21.51 -3.84
C ALA A 70 27.10 22.17 -5.22
N VAL A 71 27.06 23.50 -5.27
CA VAL A 71 27.23 24.27 -6.51
C VAL A 71 28.30 25.32 -6.30
N LEU A 72 29.34 25.30 -7.14
CA LEU A 72 30.38 26.32 -7.12
C LEU A 72 29.92 27.53 -7.95
N THR A 73 29.92 28.72 -7.35
CA THR A 73 29.60 29.97 -8.03
C THR A 73 30.76 30.95 -7.92
N THR A 74 30.85 31.90 -8.85
CA THR A 74 31.88 32.95 -8.84
C THR A 74 31.19 34.31 -8.92
N ASP A 75 31.57 35.25 -8.06
CA ASP A 75 31.04 36.61 -8.10
C ASP A 75 31.66 37.44 -9.24
N GLN A 76 31.15 38.65 -9.45
CA GLN A 76 31.67 39.58 -10.48
C GLN A 76 33.12 40.03 -10.22
N LYS A 77 33.63 39.84 -9.00
CA LYS A 77 34.99 40.20 -8.58
C LYS A 77 35.96 39.00 -8.64
N GLY A 78 35.50 37.83 -9.05
CA GLY A 78 36.31 36.61 -9.16
C GLY A 78 36.39 35.75 -7.90
N HIS A 79 35.67 36.09 -6.82
CA HIS A 79 35.62 35.26 -5.60
C HIS A 79 34.72 34.05 -5.80
N ARG A 80 35.17 32.90 -5.33
CA ARG A 80 34.45 31.62 -5.44
C ARG A 80 33.66 31.32 -4.16
N TYR A 81 32.41 30.94 -4.34
CA TYR A 81 31.49 30.54 -3.30
C TYR A 81 30.98 29.11 -3.53
N ILE A 82 30.72 28.40 -2.43
CA ILE A 82 30.08 27.09 -2.43
C ILE A 82 28.65 27.28 -1.93
N PHE A 83 27.67 26.98 -2.78
CA PHE A 83 26.26 26.90 -2.41
C PHE A 83 25.93 25.46 -1.99
N VAL A 84 25.33 25.29 -0.81
CA VAL A 84 25.00 23.98 -0.24
C VAL A 84 23.47 23.85 -0.13
N PRO A 85 22.79 23.17 -1.08
CA PRO A 85 21.33 23.05 -1.10
C PRO A 85 20.76 22.37 0.15
N GLN A 86 21.50 21.44 0.75
CA GLN A 86 21.08 20.69 1.94
C GLN A 86 20.71 21.62 3.11
N PHE A 87 21.29 22.82 3.19
CA PHE A 87 20.93 23.84 4.19
C PHE A 87 19.43 24.15 4.17
N TYR A 88 18.84 24.32 2.98
CA TYR A 88 17.41 24.59 2.84
C TYR A 88 16.55 23.37 3.19
N ILE A 89 17.02 22.17 2.86
CA ILE A 89 16.33 20.91 3.20
C ILE A 89 16.24 20.76 4.71
N ASP A 90 17.34 21.01 5.42
CA ASP A 90 17.39 20.96 6.87
C ASP A 90 16.54 22.05 7.51
N ARG A 91 16.60 23.27 6.96
CA ARG A 91 15.79 24.42 7.41
C ARG A 91 14.30 24.14 7.27
N PHE A 92 13.85 23.64 6.13
CA PHE A 92 12.43 23.30 5.94
C PHE A 92 12.03 22.09 6.76
N THR A 93 12.88 21.08 6.92
CA THR A 93 12.63 19.98 7.86
C THR A 93 12.42 20.49 9.29
N SER A 94 13.21 21.49 9.71
CA SER A 94 13.08 22.13 11.01
C SER A 94 11.80 22.98 11.11
N ARG A 95 11.42 23.65 10.01
CA ARG A 95 10.13 24.35 9.91
C ARG A 95 8.95 23.42 10.13
N TYR A 96 8.96 22.21 9.57
CA TYR A 96 7.90 21.24 9.79
C TYR A 96 7.78 20.81 11.25
N ARG A 97 8.91 20.69 11.98
CA ARG A 97 8.89 20.47 13.44
C ARG A 97 8.33 21.69 14.18
N GLU A 98 8.67 22.89 13.74
CA GLU A 98 8.09 24.12 14.31
C GLU A 98 6.57 24.18 14.11
N ILE A 99 6.05 23.73 12.94
CA ILE A 99 4.61 23.68 12.67
C ILE A 99 3.90 22.68 13.61
N GLU A 100 4.56 21.57 13.97
CA GLU A 100 4.03 20.61 14.95
C GLU A 100 3.84 21.26 16.33
N GLU A 101 4.78 22.12 16.75
CA GLU A 101 4.70 22.85 18.02
C GLU A 101 3.78 24.07 17.95
N ARG A 102 3.76 24.76 16.80
CA ARG A 102 3.09 26.04 16.53
C ARG A 102 2.35 25.98 15.20
N THR A 103 1.10 25.54 15.27
CA THR A 103 0.26 25.26 14.09
C THR A 103 0.03 26.48 13.19
N GLU A 104 0.14 27.70 13.72
CA GLU A 104 0.02 28.97 13.01
C GLU A 104 1.16 29.24 12.01
N VAL A 105 2.31 28.59 12.17
CA VAL A 105 3.46 28.75 11.27
C VAL A 105 3.08 28.26 9.87
N PRO A 106 3.20 29.07 8.80
CA PRO A 106 2.79 28.67 7.47
C PRO A 106 3.68 27.55 6.90
N PHE A 107 3.15 26.80 5.93
CA PHE A 107 3.99 25.86 5.18
C PHE A 107 5.04 26.62 4.36
N PRO A 108 6.24 26.04 4.14
CA PRO A 108 7.26 26.71 3.37
C PRO A 108 6.85 26.83 1.90
N LEU A 109 7.17 27.96 1.27
CA LEU A 109 6.79 28.30 -0.10
C LEU A 109 8.00 28.21 -1.04
N PRO A 110 7.81 27.88 -2.34
CA PRO A 110 8.89 27.89 -3.33
C PRO A 110 9.59 29.25 -3.49
N SER A 111 8.91 30.36 -3.19
CA SER A 111 9.50 31.70 -3.18
C SER A 111 10.58 31.89 -2.10
N GLU A 112 10.66 31.00 -1.11
CA GLU A 112 11.73 31.01 -0.09
C GLU A 112 13.04 30.36 -0.60
N LEU A 113 13.00 29.68 -1.75
CA LEU A 113 14.20 29.12 -2.37
C LEU A 113 14.94 30.17 -3.20
N PRO A 114 16.29 30.13 -3.23
CA PRO A 114 17.08 31.00 -4.09
C PRO A 114 16.94 30.56 -5.55
N SER A 115 17.14 31.50 -6.48
CA SER A 115 17.11 31.24 -7.93
C SER A 115 18.14 30.20 -8.39
N LEU A 116 19.23 30.03 -7.64
CA LEU A 116 20.31 29.07 -7.91
C LEU A 116 20.05 27.67 -7.32
N PHE A 117 18.87 27.42 -6.71
CA PHE A 117 18.58 26.11 -6.14
C PHE A 117 18.53 25.03 -7.24
N PRO A 118 19.28 23.92 -7.11
CA PRO A 118 19.33 22.88 -8.14
C PRO A 118 17.95 22.25 -8.39
N SER A 119 17.51 22.27 -9.64
CA SER A 119 16.25 21.61 -10.05
C SER A 119 16.26 20.10 -9.82
N ALA A 120 17.44 19.46 -9.88
CA ALA A 120 17.58 18.03 -9.58
C ALA A 120 17.16 17.65 -8.15
N LEU A 121 17.24 18.59 -7.20
CA LEU A 121 16.84 18.39 -5.81
C LEU A 121 15.41 18.89 -5.52
N LEU A 122 14.73 19.45 -6.51
CA LEU A 122 13.35 19.94 -6.42
C LEU A 122 12.45 19.12 -7.34
N ARG A 123 11.71 18.17 -6.77
CA ARG A 123 10.78 17.33 -7.52
C ARG A 123 9.38 17.91 -7.47
N GLN A 124 8.81 18.21 -8.63
CA GLN A 124 7.41 18.63 -8.70
C GLN A 124 6.49 17.43 -8.52
N VAL A 125 5.45 17.58 -7.69
CA VAL A 125 4.46 16.55 -7.42
C VAL A 125 3.08 17.18 -7.54
N TYR A 126 2.31 16.78 -8.54
CA TYR A 126 0.93 17.21 -8.65
C TYR A 126 0.06 16.40 -7.70
N ILE A 127 -0.64 17.08 -6.78
CA ILE A 127 -1.36 16.40 -5.71
C ILE A 127 -2.38 15.40 -6.26
N THR A 128 -3.01 15.70 -7.40
CA THR A 128 -4.08 14.90 -7.99
C THR A 128 -3.61 13.64 -8.70
N THR A 129 -2.39 13.61 -9.22
CA THR A 129 -1.91 12.52 -10.10
C THR A 129 -0.73 11.76 -9.50
N ASP A 130 0.22 12.47 -8.90
CA ASP A 130 1.55 11.91 -8.59
C ASP A 130 1.71 11.62 -7.10
N PHE A 131 0.85 12.19 -6.24
CA PHE A 131 1.01 12.08 -4.80
C PHE A 131 0.77 10.66 -4.27
N THR A 132 0.06 9.80 -5.01
CA THR A 132 -0.06 8.37 -4.67
C THR A 132 1.30 7.68 -4.70
N ASP A 133 2.15 7.99 -5.68
CA ASP A 133 3.48 7.39 -5.77
C ASP A 133 4.33 7.80 -4.56
N VAL A 134 4.22 9.05 -4.11
CA VAL A 134 4.91 9.55 -2.90
C VAL A 134 4.39 8.88 -1.61
N MET A 135 3.11 8.50 -1.59
CA MET A 135 2.49 7.76 -0.48
C MET A 135 3.01 6.33 -0.40
N GLU A 136 3.15 5.67 -1.56
CA GLU A 136 3.54 4.26 -1.69
C GLU A 136 5.05 4.06 -1.69
N ASP A 137 5.83 5.12 -1.88
CA ASP A 137 7.29 5.08 -1.81
C ASP A 137 7.77 4.67 -0.42
N ALA A 138 8.30 3.44 -0.33
CA ALA A 138 8.86 2.87 0.87
C ALA A 138 10.27 3.43 1.16
N GLU A 139 11.00 3.87 0.14
CA GLU A 139 12.35 4.41 0.24
C GLU A 139 12.30 5.93 0.27
N ARG A 140 12.34 6.50 1.48
CA ARG A 140 12.27 7.96 1.64
C ARG A 140 13.44 8.64 0.94
N ALA A 141 13.12 9.52 -0.01
CA ALA A 141 14.12 10.32 -0.73
C ALA A 141 14.84 11.27 0.24
N THR A 142 16.07 10.91 0.62
CA THR A 142 16.95 11.78 1.40
C THR A 142 17.54 12.86 0.49
N GLY A 143 17.64 14.08 0.99
CA GLY A 143 18.27 15.18 0.24
C GLY A 143 17.44 15.75 -0.92
N VAL A 144 16.13 15.47 -0.98
CA VAL A 144 15.22 16.03 -1.99
C VAL A 144 14.10 16.84 -1.32
N LEU A 145 13.69 17.93 -1.96
CA LEU A 145 12.46 18.65 -1.67
C LEU A 145 11.41 18.34 -2.74
N TYR A 146 10.20 18.05 -2.30
CA TYR A 146 9.04 18.03 -3.17
C TYR A 146 8.39 19.40 -3.20
N GLN A 147 8.02 19.84 -4.40
CA GLN A 147 7.15 20.98 -4.63
C GLN A 147 5.75 20.44 -4.90
N LEU A 148 4.88 20.47 -3.90
CA LEU A 148 3.51 19.97 -4.01
C LEU A 148 2.66 21.04 -4.72
N MET A 149 2.19 20.68 -5.91
CA MET A 149 1.40 21.53 -6.81
C MET A 149 -0.09 21.25 -6.60
N PHE A 150 -0.87 22.33 -6.52
CA PHE A 150 -2.33 22.28 -6.38
C PHE A 150 -3.01 22.56 -7.72
N PRO A 151 -4.25 22.07 -7.94
CA PRO A 151 -4.94 22.19 -9.22
C PRO A 151 -5.53 23.58 -9.51
N ASP A 152 -5.55 24.47 -8.52
CA ASP A 152 -6.02 25.86 -8.66
C ASP A 152 -4.86 26.86 -8.43
N GLU A 153 -5.20 28.15 -8.30
CA GLU A 153 -4.24 29.24 -8.04
C GLU A 153 -3.65 29.22 -6.61
N THR A 154 -3.86 28.15 -5.83
CA THR A 154 -3.26 28.01 -4.50
C THR A 154 -1.75 27.85 -4.63
N SER A 155 -1.01 28.67 -3.87
CA SER A 155 0.44 28.62 -3.90
C SER A 155 0.95 27.21 -3.56
N PRO A 156 1.90 26.67 -4.34
CA PRO A 156 2.53 25.41 -4.03
C PRO A 156 3.26 25.48 -2.68
N LEU A 157 3.48 24.32 -2.05
CA LEU A 157 4.29 24.22 -0.84
C LEU A 157 5.53 23.36 -1.07
N LEU A 158 6.55 23.57 -0.23
CA LEU A 158 7.74 22.74 -0.19
C LEU A 158 7.63 21.72 0.92
N TYR A 159 7.88 20.46 0.58
CA TYR A 159 7.73 19.31 1.45
C TYR A 159 9.02 18.45 1.41
N PRO A 160 9.77 18.29 2.51
CA PRO A 160 10.99 17.47 2.52
C PRO A 160 10.68 16.00 2.25
N GLY A 161 11.46 15.35 1.38
CA GLY A 161 11.28 13.92 1.06
C GLY A 161 11.53 12.97 2.24
N THR A 162 12.22 13.45 3.27
CA THR A 162 12.42 12.73 4.54
C THR A 162 11.20 12.75 5.45
N LEU A 163 10.26 13.68 5.24
CA LEU A 163 9.03 13.73 6.03
C LEU A 163 8.08 12.62 5.53
N PRO A 164 7.37 11.90 6.43
CA PRO A 164 6.35 10.95 6.00
C PRO A 164 5.06 11.67 5.58
N PRO A 165 4.36 11.21 4.52
CA PRO A 165 3.09 11.82 4.10
C PRO A 165 1.99 11.78 5.17
N ALA A 166 2.04 10.78 6.05
CA ALA A 166 1.17 10.70 7.23
C ALA A 166 1.33 11.92 8.16
N ARG A 167 2.55 12.45 8.30
CA ARG A 167 2.79 13.68 9.07
C ARG A 167 2.26 14.91 8.36
N LEU A 168 2.36 14.97 7.03
CA LEU A 168 1.77 16.06 6.27
C LEU A 168 0.24 16.13 6.47
N LEU A 169 -0.44 14.99 6.51
CA LEU A 169 -1.87 14.91 6.84
C LEU A 169 -2.17 15.46 8.24
N GLU A 170 -1.40 15.03 9.25
CA GLU A 170 -1.60 15.48 10.64
C GLU A 170 -1.47 17.00 10.77
N LEU A 171 -0.49 17.59 10.09
CA LEU A 171 -0.29 19.05 10.08
C LEU A 171 -1.40 19.78 9.33
N ALA A 172 -1.85 19.24 8.20
CA ALA A 172 -2.97 19.79 7.45
C ALA A 172 -4.26 19.78 8.29
N LEU A 173 -4.54 18.66 8.98
CA LEU A 173 -5.65 18.56 9.91
C LEU A 173 -5.50 19.55 11.09
N ALA A 174 -4.31 19.70 11.66
CA ALA A 174 -4.07 20.66 12.73
C ALA A 174 -4.40 22.10 12.29
N LYS A 175 -4.04 22.49 11.06
CA LYS A 175 -4.35 23.81 10.50
C LYS A 175 -5.84 24.02 10.25
N ILE A 176 -6.55 23.02 9.73
CA ILE A 176 -8.02 23.09 9.62
C ILE A 176 -8.65 23.21 11.02
N ARG A 177 -8.12 22.50 12.02
CA ARG A 177 -8.58 22.63 13.41
C ARG A 177 -8.35 24.03 13.96
N LEU A 178 -7.19 24.63 13.70
CA LEU A 178 -6.89 26.00 14.11
C LEU A 178 -7.90 27.00 13.52
N PHE A 179 -8.23 26.85 12.24
CA PHE A 179 -9.28 27.64 11.60
C PHE A 179 -10.64 27.47 12.30
N LEU A 180 -11.04 26.22 12.60
CA LEU A 180 -12.29 25.92 13.29
C LEU A 180 -12.31 26.30 14.78
N ARG A 181 -11.19 26.69 15.39
CA ARG A 181 -11.18 27.21 16.78
C ARG A 181 -11.78 28.61 16.88
N LYS A 182 -11.84 29.36 15.78
CA LYS A 182 -12.54 30.64 15.72
C LYS A 182 -14.04 30.33 15.77
N ASP A 183 -14.74 30.74 16.84
CA ASP A 183 -16.15 30.36 17.08
C ASP A 183 -17.06 30.74 15.90
N GLU A 184 -16.82 31.90 15.28
CA GLU A 184 -17.56 32.34 14.09
C GLU A 184 -17.38 31.36 12.91
N SER A 185 -16.15 30.92 12.64
CA SER A 185 -15.84 29.98 11.57
C SER A 185 -16.44 28.60 11.83
N ARG A 186 -16.38 28.13 13.09
CA ARG A 186 -16.98 26.85 13.49
C ARG A 186 -18.49 26.85 13.25
N ASP A 187 -19.18 27.84 13.81
CA ASP A 187 -20.64 27.90 13.79
C ASP A 187 -21.15 28.10 12.36
N TYR A 188 -20.45 28.89 11.56
CA TYR A 188 -20.73 29.06 10.14
C TYR A 188 -20.61 27.73 9.36
N ILE A 189 -19.47 27.05 9.47
CA ILE A 189 -19.22 25.78 8.77
C ILE A 189 -20.21 24.71 9.22
N GLN A 190 -20.46 24.61 10.53
CA GLN A 190 -21.43 23.67 11.08
C GLN A 190 -22.82 23.86 10.48
N LYS A 191 -23.32 25.11 10.44
CA LYS A 191 -24.63 25.44 9.83
C LYS A 191 -24.66 25.03 8.35
N ARG A 192 -23.58 25.32 7.60
CA ARG A 192 -23.49 24.93 6.19
C ARG A 192 -23.52 23.42 5.96
N ILE A 193 -22.78 22.64 6.74
CA ILE A 193 -22.77 21.17 6.63
C ILE A 193 -24.14 20.59 6.98
N MET A 194 -24.80 21.11 8.02
CA MET A 194 -26.16 20.68 8.39
C MET A 194 -27.18 20.96 7.31
N MET A 195 -27.17 22.16 6.72
CA MET A 195 -28.11 22.52 5.65
C MET A 195 -27.95 21.60 4.42
N ALA A 196 -26.73 21.16 4.11
CA ALA A 196 -26.47 20.23 3.02
C ALA A 196 -26.79 18.76 3.33
N ASN A 197 -27.00 18.42 4.61
CA ASN A 197 -27.22 17.05 5.06
C ASN A 197 -28.38 16.96 6.09
N PRO A 198 -29.64 17.18 5.66
CA PRO A 198 -30.80 17.06 6.54
C PRO A 198 -30.86 15.68 7.21
N GLY A 199 -31.11 15.64 8.52
CA GLY A 199 -31.22 14.41 9.31
C GLY A 199 -29.90 13.83 9.84
N LYS A 200 -28.75 14.48 9.57
CA LYS A 200 -27.43 14.09 10.11
C LYS A 200 -26.85 15.11 11.10
N GLU A 201 -27.68 15.98 11.65
CA GLU A 201 -27.25 17.13 12.46
C GLU A 201 -26.47 16.70 13.71
N ILE A 202 -26.95 15.66 14.41
CA ILE A 202 -26.28 15.12 15.60
C ILE A 202 -24.91 14.54 15.22
N THR A 203 -24.85 13.76 14.13
CA THR A 203 -23.61 13.17 13.63
C THR A 203 -22.58 14.24 13.27
N ILE A 204 -22.99 15.30 12.58
CA ILE A 204 -22.12 16.43 12.20
C ILE A 204 -21.57 17.15 13.45
N LYS A 205 -22.43 17.42 14.45
CA LYS A 205 -21.98 18.01 15.72
C LYS A 205 -20.95 17.12 16.39
N ASN A 206 -21.24 15.83 16.49
CA ASN A 206 -20.34 14.86 17.13
C ASN A 206 -18.98 14.82 16.42
N TYR A 207 -18.94 14.78 15.09
CA TYR A 207 -17.67 14.81 14.33
C TYR A 207 -16.90 16.11 14.54
N LEU A 208 -17.55 17.27 14.51
CA LEU A 208 -16.88 18.55 14.76
C LEU A 208 -16.32 18.63 16.18
N THR A 209 -17.12 18.23 17.18
CA THR A 209 -16.69 18.19 18.58
C THR A 209 -15.55 17.20 18.78
N GLN A 210 -15.65 15.99 18.22
CA GLN A 210 -14.59 14.98 18.27
C GLN A 210 -13.32 15.51 17.61
N PHE A 211 -13.42 16.16 16.45
CA PHE A 211 -12.27 16.72 15.76
C PHE A 211 -11.55 17.82 16.56
N GLN A 212 -12.29 18.62 17.31
CA GLN A 212 -11.72 19.67 18.16
C GLN A 212 -11.13 19.13 19.46
N THR A 213 -11.77 18.12 20.07
CA THR A 213 -11.45 17.65 21.44
C THR A 213 -10.59 16.38 21.47
N ARG A 214 -10.68 15.53 20.45
CA ARG A 214 -9.97 14.23 20.34
C ARG A 214 -9.32 14.08 18.96
N PRO A 215 -8.17 14.75 18.75
CA PRO A 215 -7.42 14.72 17.50
C PRO A 215 -7.06 13.33 16.99
N SER A 216 -6.62 12.45 17.90
CA SER A 216 -6.14 11.10 17.59
C SER A 216 -7.29 10.23 17.06
N ASP A 217 -8.39 10.16 17.81
CA ASP A 217 -9.59 9.41 17.42
C ASP A 217 -10.14 9.88 16.06
N SER A 218 -10.03 11.18 15.78
CA SER A 218 -10.49 11.75 14.52
C SER A 218 -9.59 11.38 13.34
N LEU A 219 -8.28 11.26 13.57
CA LEU A 219 -7.33 10.79 12.56
C LEU A 219 -7.55 9.30 12.25
N ASP A 220 -7.82 8.48 13.28
CA ASP A 220 -8.12 7.07 13.10
C ASP A 220 -9.45 6.88 12.36
N ALA A 221 -10.48 7.65 12.73
CA ALA A 221 -11.75 7.68 12.02
C ALA A 221 -11.59 8.14 10.56
N PHE A 222 -10.73 9.13 10.30
CA PHE A 222 -10.43 9.60 8.94
C PHE A 222 -9.87 8.49 8.04
N ARG A 223 -9.10 7.55 8.58
CA ARG A 223 -8.46 6.48 7.80
C ARG A 223 -9.38 5.28 7.54
N HIS A 224 -10.36 5.04 8.41
CA HIS A 224 -11.12 3.77 8.41
C HIS A 224 -12.65 3.93 8.34
N SER A 225 -13.21 5.11 8.64
CA SER A 225 -14.67 5.29 8.78
C SER A 225 -15.33 5.82 7.51
N GLY A 226 -16.29 5.06 6.99
CA GLY A 226 -17.13 5.43 5.84
C GLY A 226 -17.87 6.76 6.00
N GLU A 227 -18.41 7.02 7.19
CA GLU A 227 -19.16 8.25 7.48
C GLU A 227 -18.25 9.48 7.64
N ALA A 228 -17.01 9.27 8.13
CA ALA A 228 -16.03 10.34 8.23
C ALA A 228 -15.68 10.89 6.84
N PHE A 229 -15.56 10.03 5.82
CA PHE A 229 -15.23 10.48 4.47
C PHE A 229 -16.20 11.51 3.92
N ILE A 230 -17.50 11.33 4.18
CA ILE A 230 -18.55 12.26 3.74
C ILE A 230 -18.41 13.60 4.46
N PHE A 231 -18.22 13.56 5.78
CA PHE A 231 -18.01 14.77 6.59
C PHE A 231 -16.82 15.58 6.06
N TRP A 232 -15.68 14.93 5.82
CA TRP A 232 -14.46 15.57 5.33
C TRP A 232 -14.62 16.13 3.91
N SER A 233 -15.32 15.43 3.02
CA SER A 233 -15.65 15.95 1.68
C SER A 233 -16.46 17.25 1.76
N TYR A 234 -17.50 17.32 2.60
CA TYR A 234 -18.28 18.54 2.76
C TYR A 234 -17.48 19.67 3.40
N LEU A 235 -16.76 19.38 4.48
CA LEU A 235 -15.92 20.38 5.17
C LEU A 235 -14.90 21.01 4.22
N CYS A 236 -14.15 20.18 3.49
CA CYS A 236 -13.15 20.64 2.54
C CYS A 236 -13.78 21.42 1.37
N SER A 237 -14.93 20.97 0.88
CA SER A 237 -15.64 21.63 -0.23
C SER A 237 -16.13 23.03 0.17
N PHE A 238 -16.71 23.19 1.36
CA PHE A 238 -17.20 24.50 1.81
C PHE A 238 -16.08 25.49 2.08
N ILE A 239 -15.01 25.07 2.76
CA ILE A 239 -13.84 25.95 2.97
C ILE A 239 -13.28 26.38 1.61
N ARG A 240 -13.12 25.47 0.65
CA ARG A 240 -12.61 25.82 -0.69
C ARG A 240 -13.50 26.81 -1.41
N GLN A 241 -14.82 26.62 -1.40
CA GLN A 241 -15.77 27.51 -2.07
C GLN A 241 -15.66 28.96 -1.60
N ASP A 242 -15.43 29.16 -0.30
CA ASP A 242 -15.39 30.49 0.32
C ASP A 242 -14.06 31.20 0.03
N TYR A 243 -12.94 30.46 0.03
CA TYR A 243 -11.62 31.03 -0.14
C TYR A 243 -11.10 31.02 -1.60
N ALA A 244 -11.68 30.20 -2.49
CA ALA A 244 -11.27 30.16 -3.91
C ALA A 244 -11.46 31.51 -4.62
N LYS A 245 -12.50 32.27 -4.27
CA LYS A 245 -12.82 33.56 -4.90
C LYS A 245 -11.97 34.73 -4.40
N LYS A 246 -11.13 34.52 -3.37
CA LYS A 246 -10.31 35.57 -2.77
C LYS A 246 -9.00 35.71 -3.52
N ASN A 247 -8.77 36.87 -4.16
CA ASN A 247 -7.55 37.15 -4.92
C ASN A 247 -6.30 37.25 -4.04
N GLU A 248 -6.40 37.94 -2.91
CA GLU A 248 -5.29 38.10 -1.95
C GLU A 248 -5.58 37.31 -0.68
N LYS A 249 -4.80 36.23 -0.46
CA LYS A 249 -4.90 35.38 0.72
C LYS A 249 -3.77 35.74 1.69
N THR A 250 -4.09 35.78 2.99
CA THR A 250 -3.05 35.87 4.03
C THR A 250 -2.22 34.58 4.07
N PRO A 251 -1.05 34.57 4.74
CA PRO A 251 -0.30 33.33 4.95
C PRO A 251 -1.12 32.25 5.66
N GLU A 252 -1.99 32.64 6.61
CA GLU A 252 -2.89 31.72 7.31
C GLU A 252 -3.92 31.11 6.35
N GLU A 253 -4.55 31.91 5.50
CA GLU A 253 -5.54 31.45 4.52
C GLU A 253 -4.91 30.60 3.42
N THR A 254 -3.69 30.92 3.00
CA THR A 254 -2.91 30.10 2.05
C THR A 254 -2.62 28.73 2.66
N ALA A 255 -2.14 28.70 3.91
CA ALA A 255 -1.87 27.46 4.62
C ALA A 255 -3.15 26.63 4.86
N LEU A 256 -4.30 27.29 5.09
CA LEU A 256 -5.60 26.62 5.18
C LEU A 256 -5.99 25.97 3.85
N MET A 257 -5.87 26.69 2.72
CA MET A 257 -6.20 26.14 1.40
C MET A 257 -5.30 24.96 1.00
N GLN A 258 -3.99 25.09 1.24
CA GLN A 258 -3.03 24.00 1.08
C GLN A 258 -3.44 22.77 1.90
N SER A 259 -3.86 22.99 3.16
CA SER A 259 -4.34 21.92 4.05
C SER A 259 -5.60 21.24 3.54
N VAL A 260 -6.56 22.02 3.03
CA VAL A 260 -7.82 21.51 2.46
C VAL A 260 -7.55 20.58 1.29
N PHE A 261 -6.62 20.93 0.38
CA PHE A 261 -6.27 20.06 -0.73
C PHE A 261 -5.61 18.75 -0.29
N ILE A 262 -4.67 18.82 0.67
CA ILE A 262 -4.02 17.64 1.25
C ILE A 262 -5.06 16.71 1.87
N VAL A 263 -5.95 17.26 2.69
CA VAL A 263 -6.98 16.48 3.39
C VAL A 263 -8.00 15.92 2.39
N GLU A 264 -8.46 16.68 1.40
CA GLU A 264 -9.40 16.18 0.41
C GLU A 264 -8.81 15.03 -0.42
N TYR A 265 -7.57 15.18 -0.89
CA TYR A 265 -6.91 14.12 -1.64
C TYR A 265 -6.76 12.85 -0.81
N LEU A 266 -6.24 12.98 0.40
CA LEU A 266 -6.03 11.83 1.29
C LEU A 266 -7.35 11.20 1.74
N ASN A 267 -8.41 11.99 1.90
CA ASN A 267 -9.75 11.49 2.19
C ASN A 267 -10.23 10.54 1.08
N ASN A 268 -10.03 10.93 -0.18
CA ASN A 268 -10.37 10.08 -1.33
C ASN A 268 -9.46 8.85 -1.43
N TYR A 269 -8.16 9.00 -1.16
CA TYR A 269 -7.21 7.89 -1.14
C TYR A 269 -7.63 6.81 -0.12
N TYR A 270 -7.86 7.20 1.14
CA TYR A 270 -8.27 6.25 2.17
C TYR A 270 -9.67 5.67 1.91
N LYS A 271 -10.62 6.48 1.41
CA LYS A 271 -11.94 5.98 1.00
C LYS A 271 -11.83 4.88 -0.04
N ASN A 272 -11.02 5.08 -1.08
CA ASN A 272 -10.82 4.09 -2.13
C ASN A 272 -10.15 2.83 -1.59
N LYS A 273 -9.16 3.00 -0.69
CA LYS A 273 -8.48 1.88 -0.04
C LYS A 273 -9.43 1.03 0.80
N VAL A 274 -10.23 1.64 1.68
CA VAL A 274 -11.24 0.93 2.50
C VAL A 274 -12.28 0.24 1.62
N GLN A 275 -12.73 0.91 0.54
CA GLN A 275 -13.68 0.31 -0.40
C GLN A 275 -13.07 -0.91 -1.12
N GLN A 276 -11.79 -0.84 -1.51
CA GLN A 276 -11.08 -1.94 -2.15
C GLN A 276 -10.85 -3.11 -1.18
N GLU A 277 -10.52 -2.84 0.08
CA GLU A 277 -10.39 -3.86 1.14
C GLU A 277 -11.73 -4.58 1.35
N LEU A 278 -12.83 -3.85 1.51
CA LEU A 278 -14.17 -4.43 1.65
C LEU A 278 -14.61 -5.23 0.42
N GLN A 279 -14.28 -4.74 -0.78
CA GLN A 279 -14.53 -5.46 -2.03
C GLN A 279 -13.74 -6.77 -2.08
N CYS A 280 -12.47 -6.75 -1.69
CA CYS A 280 -11.62 -7.93 -1.63
C CYS A 280 -12.18 -8.96 -0.63
N GLU A 281 -12.52 -8.54 0.60
CA GLU A 281 -13.13 -9.43 1.60
C GLU A 281 -14.44 -10.06 1.11
N THR A 282 -15.29 -9.25 0.47
CA THR A 282 -16.57 -9.72 -0.08
C THR A 282 -16.34 -10.71 -1.23
N ALA A 283 -15.37 -10.44 -2.10
CA ALA A 283 -15.00 -11.32 -3.20
C ALA A 283 -14.42 -12.65 -2.71
N LEU A 284 -13.63 -12.65 -1.63
CA LEU A 284 -13.13 -13.88 -0.99
C LEU A 284 -14.25 -14.69 -0.31
N LYS A 285 -15.23 -14.03 0.31
CA LYS A 285 -16.45 -14.72 0.81
C LYS A 285 -17.26 -15.33 -0.34
N ASN A 286 -17.39 -14.63 -1.46
CA ASN A 286 -18.05 -15.18 -2.66
C ASN A 286 -17.29 -16.36 -3.27
N LEU A 287 -15.95 -16.32 -3.24
CA LEU A 287 -15.08 -17.43 -3.64
C LEU A 287 -15.39 -18.67 -2.80
N GLU A 288 -15.47 -18.53 -1.48
CA GLU A 288 -15.84 -19.62 -0.56
C GLU A 288 -17.25 -20.16 -0.84
N LEU A 289 -18.22 -19.28 -1.08
CA LEU A 289 -19.58 -19.68 -1.48
C LEU A 289 -19.62 -20.42 -2.81
N ALA A 290 -18.73 -20.07 -3.76
CA ALA A 290 -18.64 -20.76 -5.04
C ALA A 290 -18.15 -22.21 -4.87
N PHE A 291 -17.21 -22.47 -3.95
CA PHE A 291 -16.81 -23.83 -3.60
C PHE A 291 -17.94 -24.66 -2.96
N GLN A 292 -18.91 -24.01 -2.31
CA GLN A 292 -20.10 -24.69 -1.76
C GLN A 292 -21.13 -25.06 -2.82
N LYS A 293 -20.95 -24.65 -4.09
CA LYS A 293 -21.88 -24.97 -5.17
C LYS A 293 -21.42 -26.19 -5.96
N PRO A 294 -22.35 -26.97 -6.52
CA PRO A 294 -22.01 -28.02 -7.47
C PRO A 294 -21.18 -27.48 -8.66
N PRO A 295 -20.22 -28.25 -9.19
CA PRO A 295 -19.98 -29.68 -8.94
C PRO A 295 -19.16 -30.01 -7.69
N TYR A 296 -18.82 -29.02 -6.84
CA TYR A 296 -18.03 -29.13 -5.61
C TYR A 296 -16.53 -29.40 -5.76
N PHE A 297 -16.05 -29.68 -6.98
CA PHE A 297 -14.62 -29.80 -7.29
C PHE A 297 -14.24 -28.89 -8.45
N PHE A 298 -13.11 -28.20 -8.31
CA PHE A 298 -12.68 -27.18 -9.27
C PHE A 298 -11.16 -27.21 -9.45
N ASP A 299 -10.70 -27.10 -10.69
CA ASP A 299 -9.29 -26.81 -10.96
C ASP A 299 -9.03 -25.30 -10.90
N MET A 300 -7.76 -24.90 -11.03
CA MET A 300 -7.40 -23.48 -10.98
C MET A 300 -8.07 -22.67 -12.09
N ASP A 301 -8.21 -23.23 -13.29
CA ASP A 301 -8.84 -22.53 -14.41
C ASP A 301 -10.32 -22.26 -14.15
N ALA A 302 -11.02 -23.19 -13.51
CA ALA A 302 -12.41 -23.02 -13.08
C ALA A 302 -12.51 -21.98 -11.95
N ILE A 303 -11.61 -22.03 -10.95
CA ILE A 303 -11.59 -21.07 -9.83
C ILE A 303 -11.39 -19.63 -10.34
N LEU A 304 -10.50 -19.43 -11.31
CA LEU A 304 -10.24 -18.12 -11.94
C LEU A 304 -11.46 -17.56 -12.69
N ARG A 305 -12.42 -18.42 -13.07
CA ARG A 305 -13.66 -18.04 -13.77
C ARG A 305 -14.86 -17.85 -12.84
N PHE A 306 -14.68 -17.96 -11.52
CA PHE A 306 -15.77 -17.74 -10.58
C PHE A 306 -16.31 -16.32 -10.68
N THR A 307 -17.62 -16.21 -10.53
CA THR A 307 -18.37 -14.95 -10.58
C THR A 307 -19.15 -14.72 -9.30
N ASP A 308 -19.42 -13.45 -9.01
CA ASP A 308 -20.33 -13.05 -7.94
C ASP A 308 -21.80 -13.37 -8.30
N SER A 309 -22.73 -13.07 -7.38
CA SER A 309 -24.17 -13.28 -7.60
C SER A 309 -24.76 -12.49 -8.78
N ARG A 310 -24.04 -11.48 -9.30
CA ARG A 310 -24.43 -10.65 -10.43
C ARG A 310 -23.76 -11.09 -11.74
N GLY A 311 -22.94 -12.15 -11.71
CA GLY A 311 -22.22 -12.65 -12.88
C GLY A 311 -20.92 -11.90 -13.18
N ILE A 312 -20.44 -11.05 -12.26
CA ILE A 312 -19.18 -10.31 -12.41
C ILE A 312 -18.03 -11.23 -11.97
N PRO A 313 -16.96 -11.39 -12.77
CA PRO A 313 -15.78 -12.15 -12.35
C PRO A 313 -15.23 -11.69 -11.00
N LEU A 314 -14.88 -12.65 -10.15
CA LEU A 314 -14.21 -12.37 -8.87
C LEU A 314 -12.76 -11.93 -9.10
N LEU A 315 -12.14 -12.42 -10.18
CA LEU A 315 -10.83 -11.97 -10.63
C LEU A 315 -10.88 -10.47 -10.96
N GLY A 316 -9.96 -9.70 -10.39
CA GLY A 316 -9.93 -8.24 -10.48
C GLY A 316 -10.58 -7.52 -9.30
N GLN A 317 -11.36 -8.22 -8.47
CA GLN A 317 -11.87 -7.71 -7.18
C GLN A 317 -10.89 -7.95 -6.02
N TYR A 318 -9.98 -8.91 -6.20
CA TYR A 318 -8.83 -9.19 -5.34
C TYR A 318 -7.58 -9.39 -6.20
N LYS A 319 -6.38 -9.32 -5.60
CA LYS A 319 -5.11 -9.57 -6.28
C LYS A 319 -4.86 -11.08 -6.41
N ASN A 320 -4.08 -11.51 -7.39
CA ASN A 320 -3.69 -12.93 -7.53
C ASN A 320 -2.99 -13.47 -6.27
N THR A 321 -2.20 -12.62 -5.61
CA THR A 321 -1.57 -12.94 -4.32
C THR A 321 -2.59 -13.26 -3.24
N ASP A 322 -3.76 -12.62 -3.24
CA ASP A 322 -4.82 -12.85 -2.27
C ASP A 322 -5.47 -14.22 -2.48
N LEU A 323 -5.69 -14.61 -3.76
CA LEU A 323 -6.18 -15.95 -4.10
C LEU A 323 -5.17 -17.03 -3.70
N GLU A 324 -3.89 -16.83 -3.99
CA GLU A 324 -2.85 -17.77 -3.58
C GLU A 324 -2.79 -17.92 -2.06
N ASN A 325 -2.86 -16.81 -1.33
CA ASN A 325 -2.89 -16.80 0.13
C ASN A 325 -4.14 -17.48 0.68
N PHE A 326 -5.30 -17.27 0.05
CA PHE A 326 -6.55 -17.94 0.39
C PHE A 326 -6.45 -19.47 0.20
N ILE A 327 -5.95 -19.93 -0.94
CA ILE A 327 -5.78 -21.36 -1.20
C ILE A 327 -4.75 -21.95 -0.23
N LYS A 328 -3.61 -21.27 -0.02
CA LYS A 328 -2.57 -21.73 0.91
C LYS A 328 -3.08 -21.80 2.35
N SER A 329 -3.85 -20.82 2.80
CA SER A 329 -4.39 -20.81 4.17
C SER A 329 -5.43 -21.91 4.38
N LYS A 330 -6.33 -22.13 3.40
CA LYS A 330 -7.38 -23.16 3.47
C LYS A 330 -6.87 -24.59 3.23
N THR A 331 -5.74 -24.74 2.53
CA THR A 331 -5.05 -26.04 2.33
C THR A 331 -3.96 -26.32 3.36
N GLY A 332 -3.55 -25.31 4.14
CA GLY A 332 -2.59 -25.41 5.23
C GLY A 332 -3.21 -26.02 6.48
N ASN A 333 -2.39 -26.70 7.29
CA ASN A 333 -2.85 -27.39 8.49
C ASN A 333 -2.59 -26.52 9.74
N PRO A 334 -3.61 -26.05 10.49
CA PRO A 334 -3.40 -25.29 11.71
C PRO A 334 -3.07 -26.18 12.93
N GLU A 335 -3.51 -27.44 12.93
CA GLU A 335 -3.37 -28.35 14.08
C GLU A 335 -2.96 -29.76 13.62
N SER A 336 -2.01 -30.38 14.34
CA SER A 336 -1.25 -31.57 13.96
C SER A 336 -2.04 -32.85 13.64
N HIS A 337 -3.37 -32.85 13.83
CA HIS A 337 -4.22 -34.04 13.74
C HIS A 337 -5.55 -33.84 13.00
N SER A 338 -5.78 -32.70 12.35
CA SER A 338 -6.99 -32.48 11.54
C SER A 338 -6.68 -32.34 10.05
N LEU A 339 -7.66 -32.62 9.20
CA LEU A 339 -7.64 -32.38 7.77
C LEU A 339 -7.98 -30.92 7.46
N PRO A 340 -7.28 -30.28 6.50
CA PRO A 340 -7.57 -28.93 6.03
C PRO A 340 -9.02 -28.77 5.53
N GLU A 341 -9.52 -27.54 5.57
CA GLU A 341 -10.87 -27.21 5.07
C GLU A 341 -10.99 -27.39 3.55
N LEU A 342 -9.93 -27.02 2.81
CA LEU A 342 -9.85 -27.23 1.37
C LEU A 342 -8.89 -28.39 1.08
N LEU A 343 -9.44 -29.47 0.54
CA LEU A 343 -8.70 -30.66 0.16
C LEU A 343 -8.30 -30.55 -1.32
N ALA A 344 -7.25 -31.28 -1.69
CA ALA A 344 -6.83 -31.37 -3.08
C ALA A 344 -6.55 -32.82 -3.49
N PHE A 345 -6.96 -33.18 -4.69
CA PHE A 345 -6.65 -34.47 -5.32
C PHE A 345 -6.19 -34.24 -6.76
N ARG A 346 -5.58 -35.25 -7.36
CA ARG A 346 -5.14 -35.21 -8.76
C ARG A 346 -5.90 -36.22 -9.60
N SER A 347 -6.31 -35.81 -10.79
CA SER A 347 -6.83 -36.74 -11.79
C SER A 347 -5.71 -37.60 -12.39
N ARG A 348 -6.09 -38.59 -13.19
CA ARG A 348 -5.18 -39.37 -14.03
C ARG A 348 -4.33 -38.52 -14.98
N THR A 349 -4.84 -37.36 -15.40
CA THR A 349 -4.13 -36.39 -16.25
C THR A 349 -3.22 -35.45 -15.45
N ASN A 350 -3.01 -35.71 -14.16
CA ASN A 350 -2.20 -34.90 -13.24
C ASN A 350 -2.73 -33.47 -13.02
N VAL A 351 -4.00 -33.21 -13.39
CA VAL A 351 -4.67 -31.95 -13.09
C VAL A 351 -5.07 -31.95 -11.62
N ARG A 352 -4.76 -30.85 -10.92
CA ARG A 352 -5.06 -30.67 -9.50
C ARG A 352 -6.45 -30.06 -9.34
N TYR A 353 -7.30 -30.73 -8.58
CA TYR A 353 -8.64 -30.28 -8.20
C TYR A 353 -8.69 -29.94 -6.72
N PHE A 354 -9.51 -28.95 -6.39
CA PHE A 354 -9.77 -28.46 -5.03
C PHE A 354 -11.25 -28.66 -4.69
N LEU A 355 -11.53 -29.07 -3.46
CA LEU A 355 -12.89 -29.22 -2.93
C LEU A 355 -12.94 -28.99 -1.42
N LEU A 356 -14.09 -28.53 -0.92
CA LEU A 356 -14.31 -28.40 0.52
C LEU A 356 -14.47 -29.77 1.17
N LYS A 357 -13.85 -29.96 2.34
CA LYS A 357 -13.94 -31.17 3.16
C LYS A 357 -15.39 -31.64 3.35
N GLU A 358 -16.28 -30.73 3.71
CA GLU A 358 -17.70 -31.01 3.95
C GLU A 358 -18.47 -31.46 2.70
N LYS A 359 -17.93 -31.18 1.50
CA LYS A 359 -18.57 -31.49 0.22
C LYS A 359 -18.04 -32.77 -0.42
N VAL A 360 -17.07 -33.45 0.20
CA VAL A 360 -16.50 -34.72 -0.30
C VAL A 360 -17.60 -35.79 -0.45
N TYR A 361 -18.36 -36.08 0.62
CA TYR A 361 -19.42 -37.10 0.56
C TYR A 361 -20.55 -36.73 -0.43
N PRO A 362 -21.15 -35.51 -0.39
CA PRO A 362 -22.14 -35.09 -1.38
C PRO A 362 -21.64 -35.24 -2.83
N MET A 363 -20.37 -34.89 -3.08
CA MET A 363 -19.75 -35.01 -4.39
C MET A 363 -19.60 -36.49 -4.81
N ILE A 364 -19.10 -37.36 -3.93
CA ILE A 364 -18.96 -38.80 -4.21
C ILE A 364 -20.32 -39.41 -4.53
N VAL A 365 -21.35 -39.16 -3.72
CA VAL A 365 -22.71 -39.68 -3.96
C VAL A 365 -23.25 -39.22 -5.32
N ARG A 366 -23.05 -37.95 -5.65
CA ARG A 366 -23.46 -37.40 -6.95
C ARG A 366 -22.73 -38.11 -8.11
N LEU A 367 -21.40 -38.20 -8.05
CA LEU A 367 -20.59 -38.84 -9.09
C LEU A 367 -20.93 -40.33 -9.24
N CYS A 368 -21.20 -41.04 -8.14
CA CYS A 368 -21.68 -42.41 -8.16
C CYS A 368 -23.02 -42.53 -8.92
N ASN A 369 -23.98 -41.66 -8.63
CA ASN A 369 -25.28 -41.65 -9.30
C ASN A 369 -25.17 -41.34 -10.80
N GLU A 370 -24.32 -40.37 -11.17
CA GLU A 370 -24.06 -40.02 -12.58
C GLU A 370 -23.38 -41.17 -13.34
N SER A 371 -22.44 -41.86 -12.69
CA SER A 371 -21.62 -42.92 -13.32
C SER A 371 -22.30 -44.29 -13.36
N ARG A 372 -23.24 -44.56 -12.43
CA ARG A 372 -23.88 -45.87 -12.25
C ARG A 372 -24.49 -46.43 -13.53
N LYS A 373 -25.20 -45.60 -14.29
CA LYS A 373 -25.87 -46.02 -15.53
C LYS A 373 -24.84 -46.44 -16.58
N SER A 374 -23.84 -45.59 -16.84
CA SER A 374 -22.79 -45.86 -17.83
C SER A 374 -22.01 -47.14 -17.50
N VAL A 375 -21.56 -47.29 -16.24
CA VAL A 375 -20.80 -48.47 -15.81
C VAL A 375 -21.64 -49.75 -15.93
N LYS A 376 -22.92 -49.71 -15.52
CA LYS A 376 -23.83 -50.85 -15.67
C LYS A 376 -24.02 -51.26 -17.13
N GLU A 377 -24.23 -50.29 -18.02
CA GLU A 377 -24.41 -50.54 -19.44
C GLU A 377 -23.14 -51.11 -20.08
N ALA A 378 -21.97 -50.61 -19.70
CA ALA A 378 -20.67 -51.12 -20.17
C ALA A 378 -20.47 -52.60 -19.80
N ILE A 379 -20.66 -52.96 -18.52
CA ILE A 379 -20.56 -54.35 -18.05
C ILE A 379 -21.57 -55.23 -18.77
N THR A 380 -22.83 -54.79 -18.84
CA THR A 380 -23.92 -55.58 -19.44
C THR A 380 -23.63 -55.87 -20.92
N LYS A 381 -23.18 -54.85 -21.66
CA LYS A 381 -22.85 -54.99 -23.10
C LYS A 381 -21.66 -55.91 -23.32
N GLU A 382 -20.62 -55.77 -22.51
CA GLU A 382 -19.43 -56.63 -22.59
C GLU A 382 -19.78 -58.09 -22.31
N TRP A 383 -20.49 -58.35 -21.21
CA TRP A 383 -20.90 -59.70 -20.82
C TRP A 383 -21.86 -60.33 -21.84
N HIS A 384 -22.81 -59.56 -22.35
CA HIS A 384 -23.69 -60.02 -23.43
C HIS A 384 -22.87 -60.45 -24.67
N SER A 385 -21.84 -59.69 -25.06
CA SER A 385 -20.97 -60.06 -26.20
C SER A 385 -20.14 -61.33 -25.95
N LEU A 386 -19.66 -61.53 -24.71
CA LEU A 386 -18.92 -62.74 -24.34
C LEU A 386 -19.82 -63.98 -24.35
N LEU A 387 -21.03 -63.85 -23.80
CA LEU A 387 -22.00 -64.95 -23.76
C LEU A 387 -22.48 -65.36 -25.14
N LEU A 388 -22.66 -64.42 -26.09
CA LEU A 388 -22.95 -64.75 -27.50
C LEU A 388 -21.84 -65.58 -28.17
N LYS A 389 -20.61 -65.50 -27.66
CA LYS A 389 -19.45 -66.27 -28.12
C LYS A 389 -19.20 -67.52 -27.27
N PHE A 390 -20.13 -67.88 -26.38
CA PHE A 390 -20.00 -68.98 -25.42
C PHE A 390 -18.75 -68.87 -24.54
N ARG A 391 -18.30 -67.64 -24.23
CA ARG A 391 -17.17 -67.35 -23.33
C ARG A 391 -17.68 -66.82 -22.00
N GLN A 392 -16.93 -67.08 -20.94
CA GLN A 392 -17.17 -66.55 -19.59
C GLN A 392 -15.96 -65.75 -19.11
N ASP A 393 -16.22 -64.77 -18.25
CA ASP A 393 -15.21 -63.96 -17.57
C ASP A 393 -15.19 -64.34 -16.08
N GLU A 394 -14.01 -64.34 -15.45
CA GLU A 394 -13.88 -64.66 -14.03
C GLU A 394 -14.73 -63.74 -13.15
N ALA A 395 -14.85 -62.47 -13.54
CA ALA A 395 -15.69 -61.46 -12.87
C ALA A 395 -17.19 -61.79 -12.89
N MET A 396 -17.65 -62.77 -13.68
CA MET A 396 -19.06 -63.20 -13.66
C MET A 396 -19.39 -64.06 -12.44
N ASN A 397 -18.40 -64.79 -11.91
CA ASN A 397 -18.60 -65.80 -10.87
C ASN A 397 -17.75 -65.57 -9.60
N ASN A 398 -16.78 -64.65 -9.64
CA ASN A 398 -15.89 -64.32 -8.52
C ASN A 398 -16.04 -62.83 -8.13
N GLN A 399 -16.43 -62.60 -6.87
CA GLN A 399 -16.63 -61.25 -6.32
C GLN A 399 -15.37 -60.38 -6.39
N ALA A 400 -14.20 -60.94 -6.04
CA ALA A 400 -12.94 -60.18 -6.05
C ALA A 400 -12.52 -59.80 -7.48
N ALA A 401 -12.78 -60.67 -8.46
CA ALA A 401 -12.56 -60.37 -9.88
C ALA A 401 -13.57 -59.33 -10.39
N PHE A 402 -14.81 -59.38 -9.92
CA PHE A 402 -15.84 -58.39 -10.22
C PHE A 402 -15.49 -57.00 -9.71
N GLU A 403 -15.02 -56.87 -8.46
CA GLU A 403 -14.59 -55.59 -7.87
C GLU A 403 -13.44 -54.96 -8.65
N LYS A 404 -12.42 -55.73 -9.03
CA LYS A 404 -11.32 -55.25 -9.89
C LYS A 404 -11.80 -54.78 -11.26
N LYS A 405 -12.75 -55.51 -11.86
CA LYS A 405 -13.36 -55.13 -13.14
C LYS A 405 -14.19 -53.85 -13.01
N LEU A 406 -14.94 -53.72 -11.92
CA LEU A 406 -15.73 -52.54 -11.60
C LEU A 406 -14.83 -51.31 -11.38
N GLU A 407 -13.72 -51.48 -10.67
CA GLU A 407 -12.70 -50.44 -10.48
C GLU A 407 -12.13 -49.99 -11.82
N ALA A 408 -11.70 -50.94 -12.68
CA ALA A 408 -11.17 -50.64 -14.01
C ALA A 408 -12.17 -49.85 -14.86
N LEU A 409 -13.43 -50.29 -14.93
CA LEU A 409 -14.48 -49.61 -15.70
C LEU A 409 -14.87 -48.26 -15.10
N CYS A 410 -14.94 -48.14 -13.76
CA CYS A 410 -15.16 -46.86 -13.09
C CYS A 410 -14.05 -45.86 -13.44
N SER A 411 -12.82 -46.35 -13.54
CA SER A 411 -11.65 -45.55 -13.84
C SER A 411 -11.61 -45.00 -15.27
N GLU A 412 -12.22 -45.72 -16.22
CA GLU A 412 -12.38 -45.29 -17.61
C GLU A 412 -13.61 -44.39 -17.80
N GLN A 413 -14.74 -44.78 -17.23
CA GLN A 413 -16.03 -44.09 -17.43
C GLN A 413 -16.22 -42.88 -16.51
N SER A 414 -15.53 -42.86 -15.36
CA SER A 414 -15.59 -41.76 -14.38
C SER A 414 -14.22 -41.52 -13.71
N PRO A 415 -13.25 -40.94 -14.45
CA PRO A 415 -11.89 -40.74 -13.95
C PRO A 415 -11.82 -39.89 -12.67
N ILE A 416 -12.74 -38.93 -12.50
CA ILE A 416 -12.80 -38.06 -11.31
C ILE A 416 -13.30 -38.83 -10.09
N LEU A 417 -14.34 -39.67 -10.24
CA LEU A 417 -14.82 -40.53 -9.16
C LEU A 417 -13.72 -41.49 -8.69
N HIS A 418 -13.04 -42.13 -9.63
CA HIS A 418 -11.91 -42.99 -9.31
C HIS A 418 -10.77 -42.21 -8.61
N ALA A 419 -10.46 -41.00 -9.08
CA ALA A 419 -9.40 -40.18 -8.50
C ALA A 419 -9.71 -39.73 -7.07
N VAL A 420 -10.95 -39.32 -6.77
CA VAL A 420 -11.32 -38.91 -5.41
C VAL A 420 -11.35 -40.11 -4.45
N LEU A 421 -11.88 -41.26 -4.88
CA LEU A 421 -11.95 -42.46 -4.02
C LEU A 421 -10.56 -42.98 -3.62
N ASN A 422 -9.56 -42.73 -4.47
CA ASN A 422 -8.16 -43.08 -4.22
C ASN A 422 -7.32 -41.93 -3.65
N ALA A 423 -7.93 -40.80 -3.28
CA ALA A 423 -7.21 -39.66 -2.72
C ALA A 423 -6.69 -39.98 -1.31
N SER A 424 -5.51 -39.46 -0.97
CA SER A 424 -4.83 -39.73 0.30
C SER A 424 -5.62 -39.28 1.54
N PHE A 425 -6.57 -38.36 1.37
CA PHE A 425 -7.42 -37.87 2.46
C PHE A 425 -8.64 -38.76 2.75
N ILE A 426 -9.03 -39.68 1.86
CA ILE A 426 -10.23 -40.51 2.07
C ILE A 426 -10.15 -41.38 3.34
N PRO A 427 -9.04 -42.10 3.61
CA PRO A 427 -8.90 -42.86 4.85
C PRO A 427 -8.95 -41.95 6.09
N LEU A 428 -8.34 -40.77 6.01
CA LEU A 428 -8.30 -39.80 7.10
C LEU A 428 -9.69 -39.20 7.39
N LEU A 429 -10.49 -38.93 6.35
CA LEU A 429 -11.87 -38.46 6.51
C LEU A 429 -12.74 -39.48 7.26
N ALA A 430 -12.56 -40.76 6.97
CA ALA A 430 -13.27 -41.85 7.64
C ALA A 430 -12.85 -42.01 9.11
N MET A 431 -11.65 -41.55 9.49
CA MET A 431 -11.19 -41.53 10.88
C MET A 431 -11.64 -40.27 11.64
N GLU A 432 -11.83 -39.14 10.95
CA GLU A 432 -12.35 -37.89 11.54
C GLU A 432 -13.86 -37.91 11.78
N THR A 433 -14.62 -38.65 10.97
CA THR A 433 -16.07 -38.80 11.20
C THR A 433 -16.26 -39.69 12.43
N PRO A 434 -16.74 -39.17 13.59
CA PRO A 434 -17.04 -40.03 14.71
C PRO A 434 -18.11 -41.00 14.25
N SER A 435 -17.90 -42.29 14.49
CA SER A 435 -18.91 -43.33 14.39
C SER A 435 -20.23 -42.79 14.96
N GLN A 436 -21.20 -42.50 14.11
CA GLN A 436 -22.58 -42.24 14.54
C GLN A 436 -23.21 -43.54 15.01
#